data_AF-A0A8M8UUI6-F1
#
_entry.id   AF-A0A8M8UUI6-F1
#
_cell.length_a   1.000
_cell.length_b   1.000
_cell.length_c   1.000
_cell.angle_alpha   90.00
_cell.angle_beta   90.00
_cell.angle_gamma   90.00
#
_symmetry.space_group_name_H-M   'P 1'
#
loop_
_entity.id
_entity.type
_entity.pdbx_description
1 polymer ?
#
loop_
_entity_poly.entity_id
_entity_poly.type
_entity_poly.pdbx_seq_one_letter_code
_entity_poly.pdbx_strand_id
1 'polypeptide(L)'
;MMYKAKQKALNDAHKQLGREPEMSDMIDRGPYWLNNQLWNDLVQKYWASEDYLGKYQTTRKNHLTKKDGSITKHTGGSIPVGAHRQKMEKELGREVTDLELFQRCHRKNKGIGEFINNKSKRISEEYLEKTGCTDVSSQSSFNRKLLEIALEEVRKREEEARKRDEEARKREADLQELVRKLLQDVGYTKPSICWWVGTTGATTFQEG
;
A
#
# COMPACT_ATOMS: atom_id res chain seq x y z
N MET A 1 13.96 23.03 -8.02
CA MET A 1 13.77 24.42 -8.49
C MET A 1 12.44 25.01 -7.98
N MET A 2 11.28 24.41 -8.31
CA MET A 2 9.95 24.87 -7.86
C MET A 2 9.74 24.90 -6.33
N TYR A 3 10.18 23.87 -5.59
CA TYR A 3 10.05 23.85 -4.12
C TYR A 3 10.70 25.08 -3.47
N LYS A 4 11.91 25.45 -3.92
CA LYS A 4 12.62 26.62 -3.38
C LYS A 4 11.91 27.93 -3.74
N ALA A 5 11.35 28.02 -4.95
CA ALA A 5 10.54 29.18 -5.35
C ALA A 5 9.28 29.33 -4.49
N LYS A 6 8.56 28.23 -4.24
CA LYS A 6 7.41 28.17 -3.32
C LYS A 6 7.77 28.63 -1.91
N GLN A 7 8.87 28.12 -1.35
CA GLN A 7 9.34 28.52 -0.02
C GLN A 7 9.71 30.00 0.04
N LYS A 8 10.40 30.52 -1.00
CA LYS A 8 10.75 31.93 -1.09
C LYS A 8 9.50 32.81 -1.13
N ALA A 9 8.49 32.45 -1.94
CA ALA A 9 7.24 33.19 -2.05
C ALA A 9 6.48 33.26 -0.72
N LEU A 10 6.41 32.13 0.02
CA LEU A 10 5.80 32.10 1.37
C LEU A 10 6.58 32.97 2.36
N ASN A 11 7.92 32.89 2.35
CA ASN A 11 8.75 33.72 3.23
C ASN A 11 8.61 35.22 2.92
N ASP A 12 8.52 35.58 1.64
CA ASP A 12 8.32 36.95 1.20
C ASP A 12 6.91 37.44 1.60
N ALA A 13 5.88 36.58 1.52
CA ALA A 13 4.55 36.86 2.03
C ALA A 13 4.53 37.08 3.55
N HIS A 14 5.17 36.20 4.32
CA HIS A 14 5.29 36.31 5.77
C HIS A 14 5.93 37.64 6.19
N LYS A 15 7.04 38.02 5.56
CA LYS A 15 7.74 39.28 5.84
C LYS A 15 6.88 40.52 5.59
N GLN A 16 6.03 40.48 4.57
CA GLN A 16 5.17 41.62 4.23
C GLN A 16 3.90 41.68 5.07
N LEU A 17 3.31 40.53 5.41
CA LEU A 17 2.02 40.46 6.11
C LEU A 17 2.17 40.47 7.63
N GLY A 18 3.34 40.11 8.17
CA GLY A 18 3.57 40.02 9.62
C GLY A 18 2.77 38.91 10.32
N ARG A 19 2.16 38.00 9.54
CA ARG A 19 1.42 36.81 10.02
C ARG A 19 1.88 35.55 9.29
N GLU A 20 1.48 34.39 9.78
CA GLU A 20 1.68 33.13 9.06
C GLU A 20 1.01 33.22 7.67
N PRO A 21 1.76 32.97 6.58
CA PRO A 21 1.25 33.11 5.23
C PRO A 21 0.39 31.90 4.85
N GLU A 22 -0.72 32.17 4.19
CA GLU A 22 -1.55 31.15 3.54
C GLU A 22 -1.02 30.86 2.14
N MET A 23 -1.48 29.74 1.57
CA MET A 23 -1.03 29.35 0.23
C MET A 23 -1.45 30.36 -0.84
N SER A 24 -2.61 31.00 -0.66
CA SER A 24 -3.13 32.05 -1.55
C SER A 24 -2.30 33.33 -1.50
N ASP A 25 -1.61 33.60 -0.39
CA ASP A 25 -0.78 34.81 -0.24
C ASP A 25 0.46 34.79 -1.15
N MET A 26 0.74 33.67 -1.81
CA MET A 26 1.82 33.56 -2.81
C MET A 26 1.49 34.20 -4.16
N ILE A 27 0.24 34.60 -4.42
CA ILE A 27 -0.13 35.29 -5.66
C ILE A 27 0.76 36.53 -5.85
N ASP A 28 1.25 36.73 -7.08
CA ASP A 28 2.19 37.79 -7.49
C ASP A 28 3.56 37.78 -6.81
N ARG A 29 3.87 36.72 -6.04
CA ARG A 29 5.18 36.51 -5.37
C ARG A 29 6.01 35.43 -6.06
N GLY A 30 5.71 35.18 -7.33
CA GLY A 30 6.36 34.18 -8.14
C GLY A 30 7.84 34.49 -8.41
N PRO A 31 8.61 33.48 -8.83
CA PRO A 31 9.99 33.71 -9.23
C PRO A 31 10.06 34.47 -10.56
N TYR A 32 11.09 35.33 -10.73
CA TYR A 32 11.25 36.18 -11.93
C TYR A 32 11.29 35.42 -13.26
N TRP A 33 11.69 34.14 -13.24
CA TRP A 33 11.81 33.29 -14.43
C TRP A 33 10.49 32.60 -14.81
N LEU A 34 9.44 32.71 -14.00
CA LEU A 34 8.12 32.17 -14.30
C LEU A 34 7.15 33.33 -14.52
N ASN A 35 6.35 33.24 -15.58
CA ASN A 35 5.30 34.22 -15.84
C ASN A 35 4.33 34.30 -14.64
N ASN A 36 4.02 35.52 -14.20
CA ASN A 36 3.13 35.77 -13.06
C ASN A 36 1.74 35.14 -13.25
N GLN A 37 1.18 35.18 -14.46
CA GLN A 37 -0.11 34.53 -14.74
C GLN A 37 -0.03 33.02 -14.51
N LEU A 38 1.03 32.38 -15.02
CA LEU A 38 1.24 30.95 -14.86
C LEU A 38 1.49 30.56 -13.39
N TRP A 39 2.21 31.41 -12.65
CA TRP A 39 2.41 31.25 -11.21
C TRP A 39 1.09 31.36 -10.44
N ASN A 40 0.30 32.40 -10.70
CA ASN A 40 -0.97 32.65 -10.04
C ASN A 40 -1.96 31.51 -10.33
N ASP A 41 -2.02 31.04 -11.57
CA ASP A 41 -2.79 29.87 -11.97
C ASP A 41 -2.34 28.62 -11.18
N LEU A 42 -1.03 28.39 -11.04
CA LEU A 42 -0.49 27.26 -10.28
C LEU A 42 -0.89 27.33 -8.80
N VAL A 43 -0.78 28.51 -8.20
CA VAL A 43 -1.14 28.75 -6.80
C VAL A 43 -2.63 28.52 -6.61
N GLN A 44 -3.49 29.18 -7.38
CA GLN A 44 -4.94 29.13 -7.21
C GLN A 44 -5.53 27.78 -7.57
N LYS A 45 -5.17 27.20 -8.72
CA LYS A 45 -5.80 25.97 -9.22
C LYS A 45 -5.30 24.71 -8.51
N TYR A 46 -4.06 24.70 -8.03
CA TYR A 46 -3.45 23.48 -7.47
C TYR A 46 -3.07 23.63 -6.01
N TRP A 47 -2.22 24.58 -5.64
CA TRP A 47 -1.66 24.60 -4.28
C TRP A 47 -2.62 25.12 -3.22
N ALA A 48 -3.48 26.09 -3.55
CA ALA A 48 -4.51 26.62 -2.67
C ALA A 48 -5.81 25.80 -2.74
N SER A 49 -5.88 24.76 -3.57
CA SER A 49 -7.04 23.88 -3.63
C SER A 49 -7.23 23.14 -2.30
N GLU A 50 -8.50 22.94 -1.92
CA GLU A 50 -8.86 22.24 -0.68
C GLU A 50 -8.31 20.81 -0.66
N ASP A 51 -8.38 20.10 -1.79
CA ASP A 51 -7.81 18.77 -1.98
C ASP A 51 -6.31 18.72 -1.66
N TYR A 52 -5.55 19.70 -2.16
CA TYR A 52 -4.11 19.76 -1.91
C TYR A 52 -3.82 20.10 -0.45
N LEU A 53 -4.54 21.07 0.12
CA LEU A 53 -4.37 21.47 1.51
C LEU A 53 -4.69 20.33 2.47
N GLY A 54 -5.77 19.58 2.24
CA GLY A 54 -6.15 18.40 3.02
C GLY A 54 -5.08 17.30 2.98
N LYS A 55 -4.54 17.01 1.79
CA LYS A 55 -3.42 16.07 1.63
C LYS A 55 -2.16 16.57 2.35
N TYR A 56 -1.82 17.84 2.16
CA TYR A 56 -0.65 18.47 2.79
C TYR A 56 -0.74 18.42 4.32
N GLN A 57 -1.89 18.78 4.90
CA GLN A 57 -2.11 18.75 6.35
C GLN A 57 -2.02 17.33 6.90
N THR A 58 -2.65 16.36 6.23
CA THR A 58 -2.59 14.94 6.61
C THR A 58 -1.15 14.42 6.57
N THR A 59 -0.41 14.65 5.47
CA THR A 59 1.00 14.26 5.36
C THR A 59 1.86 14.93 6.43
N ARG A 60 1.66 16.23 6.68
CA ARG A 60 2.37 16.98 7.73
C ARG A 60 2.08 16.40 9.11
N LYS A 61 0.82 16.10 9.44
CA LYS A 61 0.43 15.47 10.70
C LYS A 61 1.06 14.10 10.86
N ASN A 62 1.03 13.28 9.80
CA ASN A 62 1.65 11.95 9.80
C ASN A 62 3.17 12.03 10.01
N HIS A 63 3.85 12.98 9.37
CA HIS A 63 5.29 13.21 9.56
C HIS A 63 5.63 13.74 10.95
N LEU A 64 4.78 14.57 11.56
CA LEU A 64 5.01 15.11 12.90
C LEU A 64 4.52 14.19 14.03
N THR A 65 3.85 13.09 13.69
CA THR A 65 3.37 12.13 14.68
C THR A 65 4.56 11.48 15.37
N LYS A 66 4.67 11.66 16.68
CA LYS A 66 5.67 10.97 17.50
C LYS A 66 5.30 9.48 17.57
N LYS A 67 6.28 8.62 17.28
CA LYS A 67 6.21 7.18 17.51
C LYS A 67 7.35 6.85 18.46
N ASP A 68 7.04 6.16 19.55
CA ASP A 68 8.02 5.82 20.60
C ASP A 68 8.78 7.06 21.14
N GLY A 69 8.03 8.15 21.37
CA GLY A 69 8.55 9.41 21.94
C GLY A 69 9.29 10.34 20.96
N SER A 70 9.56 9.90 19.72
CA SER A 70 10.31 10.68 18.74
C SER A 70 9.64 10.73 17.36
N ILE A 71 9.90 11.78 16.59
CA ILE A 71 9.54 11.81 15.17
C ILE A 71 10.45 10.83 14.44
N THR A 72 9.88 9.95 13.62
CA THR A 72 10.66 8.99 12.85
C THR A 72 11.53 9.73 11.84
N LYS A 73 12.85 9.60 11.99
CA LYS A 73 13.85 10.19 11.09
C LYS A 73 14.67 9.07 10.46
N HIS A 74 15.11 9.32 9.23
CA HIS A 74 15.89 8.38 8.43
C HIS A 74 17.12 9.12 7.87
N THR A 75 18.31 8.52 7.94
CA THR A 75 19.57 9.10 7.44
C THR A 75 19.82 8.77 5.98
N GLY A 76 19.18 7.74 5.42
CA GLY A 76 19.42 7.29 4.04
C GLY A 76 18.99 8.28 2.96
N GLY A 77 18.28 9.36 3.31
CA GLY A 77 17.84 10.39 2.37
C GLY A 77 16.90 9.85 1.29
N SER A 78 16.93 10.48 0.11
CA SER A 78 16.12 10.09 -1.05
C SER A 78 16.73 8.99 -1.92
N ILE A 79 17.82 8.36 -1.47
CA ILE A 79 18.48 7.29 -2.21
C ILE A 79 17.77 5.97 -1.85
N PRO A 80 17.38 5.16 -2.84
CA PRO A 80 16.71 3.90 -2.56
C PRO A 80 17.63 2.93 -1.81
N VAL A 81 17.04 2.10 -0.94
CA VAL A 81 17.78 1.14 -0.09
C VAL A 81 18.66 0.19 -0.92
N GLY A 82 18.18 -0.27 -2.09
CA GLY A 82 18.98 -1.10 -2.99
C GLY A 82 20.24 -0.40 -3.53
N ALA A 83 20.17 0.91 -3.80
CA ALA A 83 21.35 1.67 -4.20
C ALA A 83 22.32 1.90 -3.03
N HIS A 84 21.82 2.02 -1.79
CA HIS A 84 22.68 2.00 -0.60
C HIS A 84 23.39 0.67 -0.44
N ARG A 85 22.70 -0.46 -0.66
CA ARG A 85 23.31 -1.80 -0.62
C ARG A 85 24.46 -1.91 -1.62
N GLN A 86 24.20 -1.62 -2.90
CA GLN A 86 25.23 -1.70 -3.95
C GLN A 86 26.44 -0.79 -3.66
N LYS A 87 26.22 0.40 -3.09
CA LYS A 87 27.31 1.29 -2.68
C LYS A 87 28.11 0.68 -1.54
N MET A 88 27.44 0.13 -0.53
CA MET A 88 28.12 -0.51 0.59
C MET A 88 28.89 -1.76 0.18
N GLU A 89 28.34 -2.59 -0.71
CA GLU A 89 29.02 -3.79 -1.22
C GLU A 89 30.29 -3.41 -1.98
N LYS A 90 30.25 -2.33 -2.77
CA LYS A 90 31.44 -1.76 -3.42
C LYS A 90 32.43 -1.17 -2.43
N GLU A 91 31.97 -0.47 -1.40
CA GLU A 91 32.82 0.13 -0.35
C GLU A 91 33.52 -0.95 0.50
N LEU A 92 32.84 -2.07 0.78
CA LEU A 92 33.33 -3.14 1.66
C LEU A 92 33.98 -4.32 0.91
N GLY A 93 33.76 -4.45 -0.39
CA GLY A 93 34.26 -5.57 -1.21
C GLY A 93 33.62 -6.92 -0.89
N ARG A 94 32.47 -6.93 -0.20
CA ARG A 94 31.72 -8.12 0.20
C ARG A 94 30.23 -7.84 0.22
N GLU A 95 29.42 -8.91 0.29
CA GLU A 95 27.99 -8.80 0.53
C GLU A 95 27.68 -8.14 1.88
N VAL A 96 26.58 -7.40 1.89
CA VAL A 96 26.12 -6.58 3.02
C VAL A 96 24.89 -7.21 3.64
N THR A 97 24.92 -7.37 4.96
CA THR A 97 23.77 -7.86 5.72
C THR A 97 22.64 -6.82 5.75
N ASP A 98 21.39 -7.27 5.88
CA ASP A 98 20.25 -6.35 6.02
C ASP A 98 20.35 -5.55 7.32
N LEU A 99 20.99 -6.10 8.35
CA LEU A 99 21.25 -5.38 9.58
C LEU A 99 22.26 -4.25 9.38
N GLU A 100 23.38 -4.49 8.71
CA GLU A 100 24.36 -3.45 8.36
C GLU A 100 23.72 -2.37 7.48
N LEU A 101 22.91 -2.76 6.50
CA LEU A 101 22.18 -1.84 5.64
C LEU A 101 21.15 -1.01 6.41
N PHE A 102 20.43 -1.64 7.34
CA PHE A 102 19.49 -0.96 8.22
C PHE A 102 20.21 0.06 9.10
N GLN A 103 21.30 -0.35 9.74
CA GLN A 103 22.13 0.51 10.59
C GLN A 103 22.72 1.69 9.80
N ARG A 104 23.19 1.46 8.57
CA ARG A 104 23.68 2.52 7.66
C ARG A 104 22.67 3.63 7.44
N CYS A 105 21.38 3.26 7.39
CA CYS A 105 20.28 4.16 7.08
C CYS A 105 19.62 4.79 8.32
N HIS A 106 19.81 4.22 9.51
CA HIS A 106 19.11 4.63 10.74
C HIS A 106 20.02 5.08 11.89
N ARG A 107 21.34 5.00 11.71
CA ARG A 107 22.34 5.55 12.63
C ARG A 107 23.02 6.78 12.04
N LYS A 108 23.62 7.60 12.91
CA LYS A 108 24.49 8.71 12.50
C LYS A 108 25.79 8.17 11.89
N ASN A 109 26.55 9.03 11.21
CA ASN A 109 27.91 8.74 10.73
C ASN A 109 28.02 7.42 9.96
N LYS A 110 27.15 7.22 8.97
CA LYS A 110 27.15 6.03 8.09
C LYS A 110 27.07 4.69 8.83
N GLY A 111 26.32 4.59 9.93
CA GLY A 111 26.14 3.30 10.63
C GLY A 111 26.97 3.15 11.90
N ILE A 112 27.97 4.02 12.13
CA ILE A 112 28.89 3.90 13.27
C ILE A 112 28.33 4.59 14.52
N GLY A 113 27.64 5.71 14.35
CA GLY A 113 27.15 6.53 15.46
C GLY A 113 25.92 5.96 16.16
N GLU A 114 25.30 6.77 17.00
CA GLU A 114 24.04 6.41 17.67
C GLU A 114 22.87 6.32 16.69
N PHE A 115 21.82 5.59 17.09
CA PHE A 115 20.54 5.59 16.39
C PHE A 115 19.91 6.98 16.42
N ILE A 116 19.26 7.37 15.32
CA ILE A 116 18.61 8.69 15.22
C ILE A 116 17.27 8.70 15.98
N ASN A 117 16.63 7.55 16.16
CA ASN A 117 15.40 7.41 16.93
C ASN A 117 15.38 6.11 17.76
N ASN A 118 14.55 6.12 18.81
CA ASN A 118 14.38 4.97 19.71
C ASN A 118 13.74 3.78 19.00
N LYS A 119 12.83 4.05 18.05
CA LYS A 119 12.18 3.01 17.25
C LYS A 119 13.18 2.15 16.48
N SER A 120 14.17 2.76 15.80
CA SER A 120 15.15 1.99 15.03
C SER A 120 16.10 1.21 15.93
N LYS A 121 16.44 1.77 17.10
CA LYS A 121 17.21 1.06 18.12
C LYS A 121 16.48 -0.22 18.55
N ARG A 122 15.21 -0.08 18.96
CA ARG A 122 14.37 -1.21 19.37
C ARG A 122 14.22 -2.26 18.27
N ILE A 123 13.95 -1.84 17.03
CA ILE A 123 13.83 -2.77 15.89
C ILE A 123 15.16 -3.51 15.63
N SER A 124 16.29 -2.82 15.73
CA SER A 124 17.60 -3.45 15.57
C SER A 124 17.89 -4.47 16.66
N GLU A 125 17.53 -4.17 17.91
CA GLU A 125 17.70 -5.07 19.06
C GLU A 125 16.78 -6.29 18.93
N GLU A 126 15.50 -6.09 18.60
CA GLU A 126 14.52 -7.16 18.37
C GLU A 126 14.94 -8.06 17.19
N TYR A 127 15.50 -7.47 16.12
CA TYR A 127 16.05 -8.23 15.00
C TYR A 127 17.21 -9.12 15.45
N LEU A 128 18.16 -8.57 16.21
CA LEU A 128 19.30 -9.32 16.75
C LEU A 128 18.84 -10.45 17.69
N GLU A 129 17.87 -10.20 18.57
CA GLU A 129 17.32 -11.20 19.48
C GLU A 129 16.65 -12.36 18.74
N LYS A 130 15.82 -12.05 17.74
CA LYS A 130 15.09 -13.07 16.98
C LYS A 130 15.96 -13.88 16.04
N THR A 131 16.97 -13.23 15.44
CA THR A 131 17.73 -13.82 14.35
C THR A 131 19.09 -14.36 14.80
N GLY A 132 19.69 -13.79 15.85
CA GLY A 132 21.11 -13.98 16.17
C GLY A 132 22.05 -13.59 15.02
N CYS A 133 21.52 -12.94 13.97
CA CYS A 133 22.17 -12.75 12.69
C CYS A 133 23.11 -11.55 12.79
N THR A 134 24.41 -11.83 12.90
CA THR A 134 25.47 -10.83 12.87
C THR A 134 26.24 -10.84 11.55
N ASP A 135 26.06 -11.87 10.72
CA ASP A 135 26.81 -12.10 9.48
C ASP A 135 25.92 -12.50 8.29
N VAL A 136 26.51 -12.53 7.09
CA VAL A 136 25.79 -12.83 5.84
C VAL A 136 25.33 -14.30 5.76
N SER A 137 26.06 -15.21 6.38
CA SER A 137 25.73 -16.64 6.37
C SER A 137 24.43 -16.92 7.13
N SER A 138 24.33 -16.34 8.33
CA SER A 138 23.15 -16.39 9.19
C SER A 138 21.92 -15.73 8.54
N GLN A 139 22.12 -14.65 7.76
CA GLN A 139 21.09 -13.97 6.98
C GLN A 139 20.40 -14.89 5.97
N SER A 140 21.19 -15.67 5.22
CA SER A 140 20.64 -16.56 4.19
C SER A 140 19.79 -17.69 4.81
N SER A 141 20.22 -18.22 5.96
CA SER A 141 19.47 -19.25 6.69
C SER A 141 18.15 -18.71 7.24
N PHE A 142 18.15 -17.46 7.70
CA PHE A 142 16.97 -16.79 8.21
C PHE A 142 15.96 -16.49 7.10
N ASN A 143 16.42 -15.98 5.95
CA ASN A 143 15.56 -15.74 4.78
C ASN A 143 14.88 -17.03 4.32
N ARG A 144 15.58 -18.17 4.38
CA ARG A 144 14.98 -19.48 4.11
C ARG A 144 13.88 -19.85 5.11
N LYS A 145 14.11 -19.66 6.42
CA LYS A 145 13.10 -19.92 7.46
C LYS A 145 11.87 -19.03 7.32
N LEU A 146 12.05 -17.74 7.00
CA LEU A 146 10.92 -16.83 6.77
C LEU A 146 10.08 -17.25 5.56
N LEU A 147 10.73 -17.70 4.48
CA LEU A 147 10.04 -18.19 3.30
C LEU A 147 9.21 -19.45 3.64
N GLU A 148 9.78 -20.36 4.44
CA GLU A 148 9.10 -21.57 4.88
C GLU A 148 7.86 -21.26 5.74
N ILE A 149 7.98 -20.31 6.68
CA ILE A 149 6.84 -19.84 7.50
C ILE A 149 5.76 -19.23 6.59
N ALA A 150 6.14 -18.36 5.66
CA ALA A 150 5.18 -17.70 4.77
C ALA A 150 4.45 -18.71 3.87
N LEU A 151 5.16 -19.70 3.35
CA LEU A 151 4.57 -20.79 2.56
C LEU A 151 3.59 -21.62 3.40
N GLU A 152 3.92 -21.89 4.65
CA GLU A 152 3.04 -22.64 5.56
C GLU A 152 1.77 -21.84 5.91
N GLU A 153 1.86 -20.51 6.06
CA GLU A 153 0.69 -19.65 6.24
C GLU A 153 -0.22 -19.65 5.00
N VAL A 154 0.35 -19.58 3.79
CA VAL A 154 -0.43 -19.68 2.55
C VAL A 154 -1.12 -21.02 2.46
N ARG A 155 -0.40 -22.11 2.74
CA ARG A 155 -0.95 -23.47 2.74
C ARG A 155 -2.14 -23.60 3.70
N LYS A 156 -2.00 -23.10 4.94
CA LYS A 156 -3.10 -23.09 5.92
C LYS A 156 -4.33 -22.32 5.41
N ARG A 157 -4.14 -21.13 4.82
CA ARG A 157 -5.24 -20.33 4.27
C ARG A 157 -5.96 -21.07 3.14
N GLU A 158 -5.23 -21.75 2.27
CA GLU A 158 -5.81 -22.57 1.19
C GLU A 158 -6.58 -23.77 1.73
N GLU A 159 -6.05 -24.46 2.76
CA GLU A 159 -6.78 -25.56 3.40
C GLU A 159 -8.05 -25.11 4.11
N GLU A 160 -8.01 -23.96 4.78
CA GLU A 160 -9.18 -23.34 5.41
C GLU A 160 -10.21 -22.90 4.37
N ALA A 161 -9.78 -22.38 3.21
CA ALA A 161 -10.67 -22.10 2.09
C ALA A 161 -11.33 -23.39 1.58
N ARG A 162 -10.56 -24.45 1.35
CA ARG A 162 -11.07 -25.76 0.92
C ARG A 162 -12.10 -26.34 1.90
N LYS A 163 -11.85 -26.20 3.21
CA LYS A 163 -12.80 -26.64 4.25
C LYS A 163 -14.10 -25.82 4.21
N ARG A 164 -14.01 -24.51 4.03
CA ARG A 164 -15.18 -23.64 3.88
C ARG A 164 -16.01 -23.98 2.64
N ASP A 165 -15.35 -24.27 1.52
CA ASP A 165 -16.04 -24.67 0.29
C ASP A 165 -16.74 -26.02 0.44
N GLU A 166 -16.09 -26.99 1.10
CA GLU A 166 -16.70 -28.29 1.40
C GLU A 166 -17.90 -28.16 2.34
N GLU A 167 -17.80 -27.32 3.37
CA GLU A 167 -18.91 -27.05 4.28
C GLU A 167 -20.07 -26.33 3.55
N ALA A 168 -19.76 -25.39 2.67
CA ALA A 168 -20.76 -24.72 1.83
C ALA A 168 -21.49 -25.71 0.92
N ARG A 169 -20.77 -26.65 0.30
CA ARG A 169 -21.39 -27.73 -0.51
C ARG A 169 -22.30 -28.63 0.30
N LYS A 170 -21.91 -28.97 1.54
CA LYS A 170 -22.77 -29.77 2.44
C LYS A 170 -24.04 -29.02 2.81
N ARG A 171 -23.93 -27.75 3.20
CA ARG A 171 -25.10 -26.90 3.48
C ARG A 171 -26.01 -26.78 2.27
N GLU A 172 -25.44 -26.63 1.09
CA GLU A 172 -26.22 -26.59 -0.16
C GLU A 172 -26.94 -27.93 -0.40
N ALA A 173 -26.28 -29.07 -0.22
CA ALA A 173 -26.90 -30.38 -0.35
C ALA A 173 -28.03 -30.61 0.67
N ASP A 174 -27.82 -30.21 1.94
CA ASP A 174 -28.85 -30.28 2.98
C ASP A 174 -30.07 -29.41 2.65
N LEU A 175 -29.85 -28.22 2.09
CA LEU A 175 -30.91 -27.35 1.58
C LEU A 175 -31.63 -27.97 0.39
N GLN A 176 -30.89 -28.53 -0.58
CA GLN A 176 -31.48 -29.23 -1.73
C GLN A 176 -32.37 -30.40 -1.27
N GLU A 177 -31.94 -31.15 -0.26
CA GLU A 177 -32.71 -32.26 0.31
C GLU A 177 -33.96 -31.78 1.07
N LEU A 178 -33.87 -30.68 1.83
CA LEU A 178 -35.03 -30.04 2.45
C LEU A 178 -36.05 -29.56 1.42
N VAL A 179 -35.58 -28.90 0.35
CA VAL A 179 -36.43 -28.46 -0.76
C VAL A 179 -37.09 -29.66 -1.44
N ARG A 180 -36.35 -30.76 -1.66
CA ARG A 180 -36.89 -32.00 -2.23
C ARG A 180 -38.01 -32.59 -1.37
N LYS A 181 -37.82 -32.65 -0.04
CA LYS A 181 -38.84 -33.15 0.90
C LYS A 181 -40.09 -32.26 0.91
N LEU A 182 -39.92 -30.94 0.96
CA LEU A 182 -41.04 -30.00 0.91
C LEU A 182 -41.86 -30.15 -0.39
N LEU A 183 -41.19 -30.33 -1.53
CA LEU A 183 -41.87 -30.59 -2.80
C LEU A 183 -42.68 -31.89 -2.79
N GLN A 184 -42.21 -32.93 -2.08
CA GLN A 184 -42.95 -34.18 -1.90
C GLN A 184 -44.17 -34.00 -0.99
N ASP A 185 -44.02 -33.29 0.14
CA ASP A 185 -45.08 -33.08 1.13
C ASP A 185 -46.23 -32.20 0.59
N VAL A 186 -45.92 -31.23 -0.27
CA VAL A 186 -46.92 -30.37 -0.92
C VAL A 186 -47.58 -31.09 -2.13
N GLY A 187 -47.19 -32.33 -2.43
CA GLY A 187 -47.75 -33.11 -3.53
C GLY A 187 -47.37 -32.58 -4.92
N TYR A 188 -46.26 -31.84 -5.02
CA TYR A 188 -45.82 -31.25 -6.28
C TYR A 188 -45.28 -32.35 -7.21
N THR A 189 -46.11 -32.81 -8.14
CA THR A 189 -45.66 -33.64 -9.26
C THR A 189 -45.21 -32.70 -10.38
N LYS A 190 -43.97 -32.86 -10.86
CA LYS A 190 -43.46 -32.11 -12.01
C LYS A 190 -44.52 -32.16 -13.12
N PRO A 191 -44.99 -31.02 -13.66
CA PRO A 191 -45.89 -31.06 -14.80
C PRO A 191 -45.20 -31.81 -15.93
N SER A 192 -45.79 -32.89 -16.43
CA SER A 192 -45.36 -33.44 -17.72
C SER A 192 -45.68 -32.38 -18.77
N ILE A 193 -44.66 -31.68 -19.27
CA ILE A 193 -44.85 -30.81 -20.43
C ILE A 193 -45.19 -31.74 -21.60
N CYS A 194 -46.49 -31.90 -21.82
CA CYS A 194 -47.05 -32.56 -22.98
C CYS A 194 -46.98 -31.55 -24.12
N TRP A 195 -46.09 -31.78 -25.09
CA TRP A 195 -46.12 -31.07 -26.37
C TRP A 195 -47.45 -31.43 -27.04
N TRP A 196 -48.42 -30.52 -26.98
CA TRP A 196 -49.66 -30.63 -27.73
C TRP A 196 -49.33 -30.50 -29.23
N VAL A 197 -49.34 -31.62 -29.93
CA VAL A 197 -49.36 -31.68 -31.39
C VAL A 197 -50.76 -31.27 -31.83
N GLY A 198 -50.92 -29.99 -32.19
CA GLY A 198 -52.11 -29.49 -32.88
C GLY A 198 -52.01 -29.78 -34.36
N THR A 199 -52.68 -30.84 -34.83
CA THR A 199 -52.96 -31.08 -36.25
C THR A 199 -54.25 -30.37 -36.65
N THR A 200 -54.12 -29.23 -37.34
CA THR A 200 -55.16 -28.74 -38.25
C THR A 200 -54.53 -28.10 -39.49
N GLY A 201 -55.01 -28.52 -40.66
CA GLY A 201 -54.98 -27.70 -41.87
C GLY A 201 -53.91 -28.04 -42.89
N ALA A 202 -54.23 -28.97 -43.79
CA ALA A 202 -53.60 -29.05 -45.10
C ALA A 202 -53.87 -27.76 -45.89
N THR A 203 -52.84 -27.15 -46.48
CA THR A 203 -52.98 -26.30 -47.67
C THR A 203 -51.72 -26.44 -48.51
N THR A 204 -51.91 -27.00 -49.70
CA THR A 204 -50.96 -27.10 -50.81
C THR A 204 -50.44 -25.74 -51.25
N PHE A 205 -49.14 -25.60 -51.50
CA PHE A 205 -48.65 -24.66 -52.50
C PHE A 205 -47.29 -25.08 -53.08
N GLN A 206 -47.21 -25.02 -54.41
CA GLN A 206 -46.14 -25.50 -55.29
C GLN A 206 -44.89 -24.64 -55.27
N GLU A 207 -43.74 -25.27 -55.50
CA GLU A 207 -42.50 -24.62 -55.93
C GLU A 207 -42.65 -24.10 -57.36
N GLY A 208 -42.20 -22.86 -57.56
CA GLY A 208 -41.92 -22.19 -58.82
C GLY A 208 -40.86 -21.14 -58.58
#